data_AF-A0A934RDV1-F1
#
_entry.id   AF-A0A934RDV1-F1
#
_cell.length_a   1.000
_cell.length_b   1.000
_cell.length_c   1.000
_cell.angle_alpha   90.00
_cell.angle_beta   90.00
_cell.angle_gamma   90.00
#
_symmetry.space_group_name_H-M   'P 1'
#
loop_
_entity.id
_entity.type
_entity.pdbx_description
1 polymer ?
#
loop_
_entity_poly.entity_id
_entity_poly.type
_entity_poly.pdbx_seq_one_letter_code
_entity_poly.pdbx_strand_id
1 'polypeptide(L)'
;MDSRLELFRLEAQAAGRDAAQRGVLVAIIAVGAGLTWILLLTGLIGLIANVQDAIPWYGLTLLAALAHLLVAVAAILRLRQPGPSSFPLTRNELAKDREWLQRLKNTPPKSKP
;
A
#
# COMPACT_ATOMS: atom_id res chain seq x y z
N MET A 1 21.97 27.50 5.63
CA MET A 1 20.72 27.19 4.90
C MET A 1 20.34 25.71 5.09
N ASP A 2 20.83 25.08 6.16
CA ASP A 2 20.95 23.63 6.26
C ASP A 2 19.80 22.96 7.00
N SER A 3 19.15 23.67 7.94
CA SER A 3 18.10 23.10 8.79
C SER A 3 16.84 22.66 8.03
N ARG A 4 16.44 23.38 6.98
CA ARG A 4 15.30 22.99 6.13
C ARG A 4 15.61 21.75 5.30
N LEU A 5 16.82 21.65 4.77
CA LEU A 5 17.25 20.53 3.93
C LEU A 5 17.39 19.25 4.78
N GLU A 6 17.86 19.39 6.01
CA GLU A 6 17.95 18.31 6.99
C GLU A 6 16.56 17.79 7.41
N LEU A 7 15.61 18.69 7.69
CA LEU A 7 14.21 18.33 7.94
C LEU A 7 13.58 17.58 6.76
N PHE A 8 13.79 18.07 5.53
CA PHE A 8 13.32 17.39 4.31
C PHE A 8 13.90 15.98 4.18
N ARG A 9 15.20 15.81 4.48
CA ARG A 9 15.87 14.51 4.42
C ARG A 9 15.27 13.52 5.43
N LEU A 10 14.98 13.99 6.65
CA LEU A 10 14.35 13.17 7.69
C LEU A 10 12.92 12.77 7.31
N GLU A 11 12.11 13.70 6.80
CA GLU A 11 10.76 13.38 6.32
C GLU A 11 10.79 12.44 5.12
N ALA A 12 11.71 12.65 4.17
CA ALA A 12 11.88 11.77 3.01
C ALA A 12 12.29 10.36 3.42
N GLN A 13 13.17 10.23 4.41
CA GLN A 13 13.55 8.94 4.95
C GLN A 13 12.38 8.23 5.64
N ALA A 14 11.57 8.97 6.40
CA ALA A 14 10.37 8.43 7.05
C ALA A 14 9.31 7.98 6.01
N ALA A 15 9.05 8.80 5.00
CA ALA A 15 8.14 8.47 3.91
C ALA A 15 8.65 7.27 3.08
N GLY A 16 9.96 7.19 2.84
CA GLY A 16 10.59 6.06 2.16
C GLY A 16 10.43 4.74 2.91
N ARG A 17 10.53 4.76 4.25
CA ARG A 17 10.27 3.57 5.09
C ARG A 17 8.81 3.12 5.02
N ASP A 18 7.85 4.04 5.09
CA ASP A 18 6.43 3.70 4.95
C ASP A 18 6.12 3.13 3.56
N ALA A 19 6.68 3.75 2.51
CA ALA A 19 6.55 3.26 1.13
C ALA A 19 7.16 1.86 0.96
N ALA A 20 8.32 1.59 1.56
CA ALA A 20 8.95 0.28 1.52
C ALA A 20 8.08 -0.78 2.23
N GLN A 21 7.53 -0.47 3.41
CA GLN A 21 6.64 -1.39 4.13
C GLN A 21 5.37 -1.71 3.32
N ARG A 22 4.77 -0.69 2.70
CA ARG A 22 3.63 -0.90 1.78
C ARG A 22 4.03 -1.73 0.57
N GLY A 23 5.21 -1.50 0.01
CA GLY A 23 5.77 -2.29 -1.09
C GLY A 23 5.88 -3.77 -0.75
N VAL A 24 6.35 -4.10 0.46
CA VAL A 24 6.40 -5.48 0.96
C VAL A 24 5.00 -6.08 1.07
N LEU A 25 4.02 -5.34 1.60
CA LEU A 25 2.64 -5.81 1.66
C LEU A 25 2.05 -6.08 0.26
N VAL A 26 2.29 -5.19 -0.70
CA VAL A 26 1.86 -5.38 -2.10
C VAL A 26 2.51 -6.63 -2.70
N ALA A 27 3.81 -6.85 -2.47
CA ALA A 27 4.49 -8.06 -2.93
C ALA A 27 3.89 -9.34 -2.32
N ILE A 28 3.60 -9.34 -1.02
CA ILE A 28 2.93 -10.46 -0.34
C ILE A 28 1.56 -10.74 -0.96
N ILE A 29 0.77 -9.69 -1.22
CA ILE A 29 -0.54 -9.83 -1.86
C ILE A 29 -0.40 -10.44 -3.26
N ALA A 30 0.53 -9.94 -4.07
CA ALA A 30 0.74 -10.42 -5.44
C ALA A 30 1.17 -11.90 -5.46
N VAL A 31 2.15 -12.27 -4.62
CA VAL A 31 2.63 -13.65 -4.52
C VAL A 31 1.53 -14.56 -3.97
N GLY A 32 0.83 -14.15 -2.91
CA GLY A 32 -0.26 -14.92 -2.31
C GLY A 32 -1.40 -15.17 -3.30
N ALA A 33 -1.80 -14.15 -4.07
CA ALA A 33 -2.81 -14.29 -5.11
C ALA A 33 -2.35 -15.23 -6.24
N GLY A 34 -1.10 -15.13 -6.68
CA GLY A 34 -0.53 -16.01 -7.70
C GLY A 34 -0.50 -17.48 -7.25
N LEU A 35 -0.03 -17.75 -6.02
CA LEU A 35 -0.03 -19.09 -5.44
C LEU A 35 -1.45 -19.65 -5.27
N THR A 36 -2.38 -18.81 -4.80
CA THR A 36 -3.80 -19.19 -4.68
C THR A 36 -4.36 -19.64 -6.02
N TRP A 37 -4.07 -18.91 -7.10
CA TRP A 37 -4.54 -19.24 -8.44
C TRP A 37 -3.98 -20.57 -8.95
N ILE A 38 -2.67 -20.79 -8.81
CA ILE A 38 -2.02 -22.04 -9.23
C ILE A 38 -2.57 -23.23 -8.44
N LEU A 39 -2.71 -23.08 -7.12
CA LEU A 39 -3.23 -24.15 -6.25
C LEU A 39 -4.70 -24.45 -6.51
N LEU A 40 -5.52 -23.43 -6.81
CA LEU A 40 -6.91 -23.61 -7.25
C LEU A 40 -6.99 -24.40 -8.55
N LEU A 41 -6.21 -24.02 -9.57
CA LEU A 41 -6.18 -24.75 -10.83
C LEU A 41 -5.75 -26.20 -10.63
N THR A 42 -4.69 -26.41 -9.85
CA THR A 42 -4.15 -27.75 -9.56
C THR A 42 -5.15 -28.60 -8.79
N GLY A 43 -5.83 -28.03 -7.78
CA GLY A 43 -6.89 -28.71 -7.04
C GLY A 43 -8.13 -29.00 -7.87
N LEU A 44 -8.53 -28.10 -8.76
CA LEU A 44 -9.67 -28.31 -9.64
C LEU A 44 -9.38 -29.41 -10.67
N ILE A 45 -8.18 -29.40 -11.27
CA ILE A 45 -7.72 -30.48 -12.16
C ILE A 45 -7.72 -31.81 -11.39
N GLY A 46 -7.19 -31.84 -10.17
CA GLY A 46 -7.19 -33.03 -9.33
C GLY A 46 -8.59 -33.51 -9.00
N LEU A 47 -9.52 -32.61 -8.67
CA LEU A 47 -10.92 -32.94 -8.39
C LEU A 47 -11.60 -33.58 -9.61
N ILE A 48 -11.38 -33.02 -10.80
CA ILE A 48 -11.95 -33.53 -12.06
C ILE A 48 -11.31 -34.86 -12.47
N ALA A 49 -10.01 -35.02 -12.22
CA ALA A 49 -9.25 -36.20 -12.61
C ALA A 49 -9.45 -37.41 -11.67
N ASN A 50 -9.97 -37.20 -10.45
CA ASN A 50 -9.99 -38.26 -9.45
C ASN A 50 -11.14 -39.26 -9.67
N VAL A 51 -10.83 -40.34 -10.38
CA VAL A 51 -11.73 -41.51 -10.55
C VAL A 51 -11.32 -42.67 -9.62
N GLN A 52 -10.08 -42.72 -9.08
CA GLN A 52 -9.53 -43.98 -8.52
C GLN A 52 -8.53 -43.90 -7.35
N ASP A 53 -8.05 -42.75 -6.87
CA ASP A 53 -6.93 -42.72 -5.90
C ASP A 53 -7.29 -42.53 -4.41
N ALA A 54 -6.55 -43.26 -3.55
CA ALA A 54 -6.78 -43.42 -2.11
C ALA A 54 -6.40 -42.21 -1.23
N ILE A 55 -5.69 -41.20 -1.76
CA ILE A 55 -5.40 -39.95 -1.03
C ILE A 55 -5.80 -38.76 -1.91
N PRO A 56 -6.87 -38.02 -1.55
CA PRO A 56 -7.36 -36.90 -2.34
C PRO A 56 -6.45 -35.67 -2.19
N TRP A 57 -5.33 -35.66 -2.91
CA TRP A 57 -4.37 -34.54 -2.95
C TRP A 57 -5.02 -33.23 -3.41
N TYR A 58 -6.12 -33.29 -4.16
CA TYR A 58 -6.92 -32.13 -4.53
C TYR A 58 -7.46 -31.37 -3.30
N GLY A 59 -7.78 -32.08 -2.22
CA GLY A 59 -8.23 -31.46 -0.98
C GLY A 59 -7.13 -30.64 -0.32
N LEU A 60 -5.90 -31.16 -0.35
CA LEU A 60 -4.73 -30.47 0.20
C LEU A 60 -4.39 -29.20 -0.60
N THR A 61 -4.47 -29.26 -1.93
CA THR A 61 -4.19 -28.10 -2.79
C THR A 61 -5.28 -27.04 -2.66
N LEU A 62 -6.55 -27.42 -2.53
CA LEU A 62 -7.64 -26.49 -2.24
C LEU A 62 -7.51 -25.84 -0.85
N LEU A 63 -7.15 -26.61 0.18
CA LEU A 63 -6.90 -26.09 1.53
C LEU A 63 -5.72 -25.11 1.53
N ALA A 64 -4.63 -25.45 0.83
CA ALA A 64 -3.49 -24.57 0.66
C ALA A 64 -3.89 -23.29 -0.10
N ALA A 65 -4.70 -23.39 -1.15
CA ALA A 65 -5.20 -22.21 -1.87
C ALA A 65 -5.99 -21.28 -0.94
N LEU A 66 -6.88 -21.84 -0.11
CA LEU A 66 -7.65 -21.08 0.87
C LEU A 66 -6.73 -20.36 1.88
N ALA A 67 -5.70 -21.04 2.38
CA ALA A 67 -4.74 -20.44 3.30
C ALA A 67 -4.00 -19.24 2.67
N HIS A 68 -3.53 -19.37 1.43
CA HIS A 68 -2.85 -18.27 0.73
C HIS A 68 -3.80 -17.10 0.44
N LEU A 69 -5.07 -17.39 0.13
CA LEU A 69 -6.09 -16.36 -0.04
C LEU A 69 -6.32 -15.57 1.25
N LEU A 70 -6.43 -16.25 2.40
CA LEU A 70 -6.60 -15.61 3.70
C LEU A 70 -5.43 -14.69 4.04
N VAL A 71 -4.18 -15.12 3.76
CA VAL A 71 -2.99 -14.29 3.94
C VAL A 71 -3.04 -13.04 3.06
N ALA A 72 -3.42 -13.18 1.78
CA ALA A 72 -3.56 -12.05 0.87
C ALA A 72 -4.65 -11.06 1.35
N VAL A 73 -5.80 -11.56 1.80
CA VAL A 73 -6.88 -10.73 2.35
C VAL A 73 -6.42 -9.98 3.60
N ALA A 74 -5.73 -10.66 4.53
CA ALA A 74 -5.19 -10.01 5.72
C ALA A 74 -4.19 -8.89 5.38
N ALA A 75 -3.32 -9.12 4.38
CA ALA A 75 -2.39 -8.10 3.90
C ALA A 75 -3.11 -6.91 3.23
N ILE A 76 -4.18 -7.14 2.46
CA ILE A 76 -5.02 -6.07 1.90
C ILE A 76 -5.67 -5.25 3.02
N LEU A 77 -6.26 -5.90 4.02
CA LEU A 77 -6.87 -5.21 5.15
C LEU A 77 -5.86 -4.34 5.89
N ARG A 78 -4.63 -4.83 6.07
CA ARG A 78 -3.53 -4.06 6.67
C ARG A 78 -3.12 -2.87 5.79
N LEU A 79 -3.07 -3.04 4.46
CA LEU A 79 -2.74 -1.96 3.53
C LEU A 79 -3.80 -0.85 3.48
N ARG A 80 -5.08 -1.20 3.70
CA ARG A 80 -6.20 -0.26 3.72
C ARG A 80 -6.27 0.59 4.99
N GLN A 81 -5.49 0.28 6.02
CA GLN A 81 -5.44 1.11 7.22
C GLN A 81 -4.83 2.48 6.88
N PRO A 82 -5.49 3.59 7.26
CA PRO A 82 -4.95 4.92 7.01
C PRO A 82 -3.64 5.11 7.78
N GLY A 83 -2.53 5.11 7.04
CA GLY A 83 -1.22 5.43 7.59
C GLY A 83 -1.07 6.92 7.89
N PRO A 84 -0.05 7.30 8.68
CA PRO A 84 0.24 8.71 8.97
C PRO A 84 0.48 9.50 7.66
N SER A 85 0.02 10.75 7.62
CA SER A 85 0.22 11.63 6.46
C SER A 85 1.72 11.73 6.15
N SER A 86 2.09 11.43 4.91
CA SER A 86 3.43 11.67 4.41
C SER A 86 3.73 13.18 4.39
N PHE A 87 4.93 13.55 4.87
CA PHE A 87 5.45 14.92 4.92
C PHE A 87 4.54 15.95 5.63
N PRO A 88 4.18 15.74 6.91
CA PRO A 88 3.24 16.61 7.62
C PRO A 88 3.74 18.05 7.74
N LEU A 89 5.05 18.26 7.95
CA LEU A 89 5.61 19.60 8.12
C LEU A 89 5.64 20.33 6.78
N THR A 90 6.12 19.67 5.73
CA THR A 90 6.14 20.25 4.37
C THR A 90 4.75 20.64 3.89
N ARG A 91 3.73 19.81 4.15
CA ARG A 91 2.33 20.13 3.80
C ARG A 91 1.80 21.35 4.55
N ASN A 92 2.19 21.52 5.81
CA ASN A 92 1.79 22.66 6.62
C ASN A 92 2.43 23.97 6.12
N GLU A 93 3.70 23.94 5.74
CA GLU A 93 4.37 25.10 5.13
C GLU A 93 3.73 25.47 3.77
N LEU A 94 3.41 24.48 2.92
CA LEU A 94 2.68 24.73 1.67
C LEU A 94 1.27 25.32 1.89
N ALA A 95 0.60 24.96 2.98
CA ALA A 95 -0.69 25.52 3.34
C ALA A 95 -0.57 27.01 3.68
N LYS A 96 0.44 27.39 4.49
CA LYS A 96 0.73 28.79 4.83
C LYS A 96 1.06 29.64 3.59
N ASP A 97 1.84 29.09 2.66
CA ASP A 97 2.15 29.77 1.39
C ASP A 97 0.89 29.99 0.55
N ARG A 98 -0.01 29.01 0.51
CA ARG A 98 -1.29 29.14 -0.19
C ARG A 98 -2.18 30.22 0.45
N GLU A 99 -2.22 30.30 1.77
CA GLU A 99 -2.92 31.37 2.50
C GLU A 99 -2.30 32.75 2.24
N TRP A 100 -0.98 32.84 2.14
CA TRP A 100 -0.28 34.08 1.79
C TRP A 100 -0.62 34.55 0.36
N LEU A 101 -0.59 33.63 -0.62
CA LEU A 101 -0.98 33.92 -2.00
C LEU A 101 -2.45 34.36 -2.11
N GLN A 102 -3.35 33.72 -1.37
CA GLN A 102 -4.76 34.12 -1.33
C GLN A 102 -4.93 35.52 -0.75
N ARG A 103 -4.20 35.86 0.34
CA ARG A 103 -4.20 37.20 0.92
C ARG A 103 -3.69 38.25 -0.07
N LEU A 104 -2.62 37.96 -0.80
CA LEU A 104 -2.11 38.85 -1.85
C LEU A 104 -3.15 39.10 -2.96
N LYS A 105 -3.80 38.05 -3.45
CA LYS A 105 -4.83 38.16 -4.49
C LYS A 105 -6.04 38.99 -4.04
N ASN A 106 -6.38 38.93 -2.76
CA ASN A 106 -7.50 39.66 -2.18
C ASN A 106 -7.13 41.04 -1.65
N THR A 107 -5.85 41.44 -1.68
CA THR A 107 -5.41 42.76 -1.26
C THR A 107 -5.36 43.69 -2.49
N PRO A 108 -6.24 44.71 -2.59
CA PRO A 108 -6.19 45.65 -3.71
C PRO A 108 -4.87 46.43 -3.69
N PRO A 109 -4.33 46.81 -4.87
CA PRO A 109 -3.09 47.56 -4.94
C PRO A 109 -3.24 48.86 -4.14
N LYS A 110 -2.32 49.09 -3.18
CA LYS A 110 -2.23 50.40 -2.51
C LYS A 110 -1.95 51.44 -3.60
N SER A 111 -2.94 52.29 -3.88
CA SER A 111 -2.74 53.50 -4.66
C SER A 111 -1.67 54.33 -3.94
N LYS A 112 -0.53 54.53 -4.60
CA LYS A 112 0.54 55.40 -4.12
C LYS A 112 -0.05 56.80 -3.87
N PRO A 113 0.23 57.43 -2.72
CA PRO A 113 -0.04 58.86 -2.54
C PRO A 113 0.87 59.69 -3.45
#